data_AF-A0A8V0Y5E7-F1
#
_entry.id   AF-A0A8V0Y5E7-F1
#
_cell.length_a   1.000
_cell.length_b   1.000
_cell.length_c   1.000
_cell.angle_alpha   90.00
_cell.angle_beta   90.00
_cell.angle_gamma   90.00
#
_symmetry.space_group_name_H-M   'P 1'
#
loop_
_entity.id
_entity.type
_entity.pdbx_description
1 polymer ?
#
loop_
_entity_poly.entity_id
_entity_poly.type
_entity_poly.pdbx_seq_one_letter_code
_entity_poly.pdbx_strand_id
1 'polypeptide(L)'
;MYMVNNSPEFITECRTCRRQLRERSQTAGHHEGMPSDEELALTEVTEFQKSKDNVLEESKKIFEDVHADVCDIRKILLKFQERKEKFPDSYCDAYIGFCLPKLLNPLVRVQLINWSPLELNNEWE
;
A
#
# COMPACT_ATOMS: atom_id res chain seq x y z
N MET A 1 -18.33 5.41 -34.37
CA MET A 1 -18.00 5.41 -32.93
C MET A 1 -17.73 3.97 -32.55
N TYR A 2 -16.47 3.53 -32.59
CA TYR A 2 -16.12 2.15 -32.26
C TYR A 2 -16.13 2.00 -30.74
N MET A 3 -17.00 1.14 -30.23
CA MET A 3 -17.02 0.75 -28.82
C MET A 3 -15.73 -0.03 -28.56
N VAL A 4 -14.77 0.58 -27.86
CA VAL A 4 -13.58 -0.15 -27.39
C VAL A 4 -14.05 -1.06 -26.27
N ASN A 5 -14.16 -2.34 -26.56
CA ASN A 5 -14.59 -3.34 -25.59
C ASN A 5 -13.44 -3.57 -24.61
N ASN A 6 -13.59 -3.10 -23.37
CA ASN A 6 -12.58 -3.22 -22.31
C ASN A 6 -12.90 -4.38 -21.35
N SER A 7 -13.70 -5.37 -21.77
CA SER A 7 -13.97 -6.56 -20.96
C SER A 7 -12.64 -7.29 -20.67
N PRO A 8 -12.38 -7.75 -19.43
CA PRO A 8 -11.18 -8.49 -19.07
C PRO A 8 -10.93 -9.70 -19.98
N GLU A 9 -12.00 -10.38 -20.39
CA GLU A 9 -11.98 -11.53 -21.30
C GLU A 9 -11.55 -11.13 -22.72
N PHE A 10 -12.05 -10.01 -23.22
CA PHE A 10 -11.68 -9.48 -24.55
C PHE A 10 -10.23 -9.01 -24.57
N ILE A 11 -9.77 -8.39 -23.48
CA ILE A 11 -8.38 -7.95 -23.33
C ILE A 11 -7.43 -9.16 -23.30
N THR A 12 -7.77 -10.21 -22.55
CA THR A 12 -6.99 -11.46 -22.48
C THR A 12 -7.00 -12.23 -23.80
N GLU A 13 -8.12 -12.28 -24.52
CA GLU A 13 -8.21 -12.89 -25.85
C GLU A 13 -7.36 -12.14 -26.89
N CYS A 14 -7.46 -10.81 -26.93
CA CYS A 14 -6.62 -9.98 -27.81
C CYS A 14 -5.12 -10.09 -27.48
N ARG A 15 -4.76 -10.24 -26.19
CA ARG A 15 -3.38 -10.49 -25.75
C ARG A 15 -2.89 -11.86 -26.23
N THR A 16 -3.70 -12.90 -26.07
CA THR A 16 -3.39 -14.27 -26.50
C THR A 16 -3.20 -14.36 -28.01
N CYS A 17 -4.07 -13.71 -28.79
CA CYS A 17 -3.98 -13.66 -30.25
C CYS A 17 -2.69 -12.95 -30.72
N ARG A 18 -2.32 -11.82 -30.10
CA ARG A 18 -1.07 -11.09 -30.38
C ARG A 18 0.17 -11.92 -30.05
N ARG A 19 0.14 -12.70 -28.96
CA ARG A 19 1.23 -13.62 -28.59
C ARG A 19 1.41 -14.74 -29.61
N GLN A 20 0.34 -15.45 -29.99
CA GLN A 20 0.40 -16.53 -30.98
C GLN A 20 0.89 -16.05 -32.35
N LEU A 21 0.51 -14.83 -32.74
CA LEU A 21 0.97 -14.24 -34.00
C LEU A 21 2.50 -13.99 -33.98
N ARG A 22 3.05 -13.55 -32.84
CA ARG A 22 4.51 -13.36 -32.66
C ARG A 22 5.28 -14.68 -32.64
N GLU A 23 4.76 -15.69 -31.94
CA GLU A 23 5.37 -17.04 -31.89
C GLU A 23 5.40 -17.71 -33.28
N ARG A 24 4.40 -17.42 -34.13
CA ARG A 24 4.38 -17.86 -35.54
C ARG A 24 5.32 -17.05 -36.44
N SER A 25 5.58 -15.78 -36.13
CA SER A 25 6.47 -14.90 -36.90
C SER A 25 7.89 -14.90 -36.32
N GLN A 26 8.63 -16.00 -36.47
CA GLN A 26 10.02 -16.16 -35.95
C GLN A 26 11.08 -15.28 -36.67
N THR A 27 10.73 -14.13 -37.25
CA THR A 27 11.67 -13.32 -38.08
C THR A 27 11.73 -11.82 -37.78
N ALA A 28 11.06 -11.33 -36.74
CA ALA A 28 11.28 -9.95 -36.29
C ALA A 28 12.21 -9.96 -35.08
N GLY A 29 13.47 -9.55 -35.28
CA GLY A 29 14.44 -9.36 -34.21
C GLY A 29 13.85 -8.53 -33.08
N HIS A 30 14.13 -8.94 -31.84
CA HIS A 30 13.75 -8.21 -30.63
C HIS A 30 14.21 -6.74 -30.75
N HIS A 31 13.28 -5.82 -31.01
CA HIS A 31 13.52 -4.40 -30.78
C HIS A 31 13.34 -4.14 -29.30
N GLU A 32 14.44 -3.80 -28.63
CA GLU A 32 14.49 -3.36 -27.25
C GLU A 32 13.52 -2.17 -27.08
N GLY A 33 12.49 -2.33 -26.25
CA GLY A 33 11.44 -1.31 -26.03
C GLY A 33 10.01 -1.70 -26.46
N MET A 34 9.78 -2.89 -27.02
CA MET A 34 8.41 -3.44 -27.09
C MET A 34 8.01 -3.96 -25.69
N PRO A 35 6.84 -3.57 -25.15
CA PRO A 35 6.40 -4.06 -23.85
C PRO A 35 6.25 -5.58 -23.92
N SER A 36 7.08 -6.28 -23.14
CA SER A 36 6.87 -7.68 -22.84
C SER A 36 5.61 -7.72 -21.98
N ASP A 37 4.45 -8.03 -22.58
CA ASP A 37 3.21 -8.40 -21.86
C ASP A 37 3.45 -9.73 -21.12
N GLU A 38 4.43 -9.77 -20.22
CA GLU A 38 4.63 -10.86 -19.29
C GLU A 38 3.54 -10.69 -18.23
N GLU A 39 2.41 -11.37 -18.44
CA GLU A 39 1.54 -11.72 -17.33
C GLU A 39 2.44 -12.36 -16.27
N LEU A 40 2.51 -11.75 -15.08
CA LEU A 40 3.16 -12.35 -13.93
C LEU A 40 2.69 -13.80 -13.84
N ALA A 41 3.64 -14.73 -13.83
CA ALA A 41 3.30 -16.13 -13.70
C ALA A 41 2.46 -16.31 -12.44
N LEU A 42 1.45 -17.18 -12.45
CA LEU A 42 0.59 -17.43 -11.27
C LEU A 42 1.42 -17.67 -10.00
N THR A 43 2.57 -18.32 -10.15
CA THR A 43 3.58 -18.51 -9.09
C THR A 43 4.08 -17.18 -8.51
N GLU A 44 4.47 -16.23 -9.34
CA GLU A 44 4.98 -14.91 -8.90
C GLU A 44 3.90 -14.12 -8.16
N VAL A 45 2.64 -14.19 -8.62
CA VAL A 45 1.51 -13.56 -7.92
C VAL A 45 1.32 -14.17 -6.53
N THR A 46 1.38 -15.51 -6.42
CA THR A 46 1.24 -16.18 -5.12
C THR A 46 2.41 -15.91 -4.18
N GLU A 47 3.64 -15.83 -4.70
CA GLU A 47 4.83 -15.50 -3.91
C GLU A 47 4.79 -14.05 -3.43
N PHE A 48 4.37 -13.13 -4.28
CA PHE A 48 4.15 -11.72 -3.92
C PHE A 48 3.11 -11.60 -2.80
N GLN A 49 1.95 -12.26 -2.94
CA GLN A 49 0.91 -12.21 -1.92
C GLN A 49 1.40 -12.78 -0.58
N LYS A 50 2.08 -13.93 -0.61
CA LYS A 50 2.69 -14.53 0.59
C LYS A 50 3.71 -13.58 1.25
N SER A 51 4.54 -12.93 0.44
CA SER A 51 5.52 -11.95 0.94
C SER A 51 4.84 -10.75 1.58
N LYS A 52 3.77 -10.23 0.95
CA LYS A 52 2.95 -9.14 1.50
C LYS A 52 2.34 -9.55 2.84
N ASP A 53 1.72 -10.72 2.92
CA ASP A 53 1.08 -11.20 4.15
C ASP A 53 2.08 -11.37 5.29
N ASN A 54 3.28 -11.88 4.99
CA ASN A 54 4.35 -11.99 5.99
C ASN A 54 4.76 -10.62 6.53
N VAL A 55 4.97 -9.63 5.66
CA VAL A 55 5.31 -8.25 6.07
C VAL A 55 4.21 -7.65 6.93
N LEU A 56 2.94 -7.88 6.58
CA LEU A 56 1.80 -7.40 7.37
C LEU A 56 1.74 -8.07 8.74
N GLU A 57 2.01 -9.37 8.83
CA GLU A 57 2.04 -10.08 10.11
C GLU A 57 3.20 -9.61 11.00
N GLU A 58 4.38 -9.38 10.43
CA GLU A 58 5.52 -8.80 11.14
C GLU A 58 5.24 -7.37 11.59
N SER A 59 4.52 -6.58 10.78
CA SER A 59 4.20 -5.19 11.13
C SER A 59 3.37 -5.07 12.42
N LYS A 60 2.54 -6.07 12.73
CA LYS A 60 1.74 -6.12 13.97
C LYS A 60 2.60 -6.25 15.23
N LYS A 61 3.83 -6.73 15.09
CA LYS A 61 4.78 -6.96 16.19
C LYS A 61 5.67 -5.77 16.49
N ILE A 62 5.66 -4.71 15.65
CA ILE A 62 6.52 -3.52 15.80
C ILE A 62 6.36 -2.85 17.18
N PHE A 63 5.17 -2.93 17.78
CA PHE A 63 4.87 -2.33 19.08
C PHE A 63 4.48 -3.36 20.14
N GLU A 64 4.89 -4.62 20.00
CA GLU A 64 4.51 -5.70 20.93
C GLU A 64 5.05 -5.50 22.35
N ASP A 65 6.20 -4.85 22.47
CA ASP A 65 6.87 -4.52 23.73
C ASP A 65 6.49 -3.14 24.27
N VAL A 66 5.63 -2.42 23.53
CA VAL A 66 5.24 -1.05 23.85
C VAL A 66 3.87 -1.03 24.54
N HIS A 67 3.73 -0.22 25.58
CA HIS A 67 2.45 -0.08 26.29
C HIS A 67 1.36 0.48 25.37
N ALA A 68 0.15 -0.06 25.46
CA ALA A 68 -0.99 0.28 24.58
C ALA A 68 -1.40 1.77 24.61
N ASP A 69 -0.93 2.53 25.60
CA ASP A 69 -1.19 3.97 25.73
C ASP A 69 -0.25 4.86 24.92
N VAL A 70 0.89 4.31 24.46
CA VAL A 70 1.93 5.07 23.77
C VAL A 70 2.15 4.59 22.33
N CYS A 71 1.41 3.57 21.89
CA CYS A 71 1.36 3.13 20.48
C CYS A 71 0.00 3.39 19.81
N ASP A 72 -1.00 3.92 20.54
CA ASP A 72 -2.30 4.33 19.99
C ASP A 72 -2.36 5.86 19.82
N ILE A 73 -2.45 6.33 18.57
CA ILE A 73 -2.49 7.76 18.23
C ILE A 73 -3.62 8.49 18.98
N ARG A 74 -4.82 7.89 19.10
CA ARG A 74 -5.97 8.53 19.76
C ARG A 74 -5.72 8.68 21.25
N LYS A 75 -5.16 7.66 21.90
CA LYS A 75 -4.83 7.72 23.35
C LYS A 75 -3.73 8.74 23.63
N ILE A 76 -2.71 8.81 22.77
CA ILE A 76 -1.63 9.80 22.90
C ILE A 76 -2.19 11.21 22.77
N LEU A 77 -3.00 11.46 21.74
CA LEU A 77 -3.63 12.76 21.52
C LEU A 77 -4.54 13.16 22.68
N LEU A 78 -5.31 12.22 23.23
CA LEU A 78 -6.16 12.46 24.41
C LEU A 78 -5.32 12.91 25.62
N LYS A 79 -4.21 12.23 25.92
CA LYS A 79 -3.30 12.62 27.02
C LYS A 79 -2.71 14.03 26.82
N PHE A 80 -2.34 14.37 25.59
CA PHE A 80 -1.84 15.72 25.28
C PHE A 80 -2.94 16.78 25.35
N GLN A 81 -4.17 16.45 24.95
CA GLN A 81 -5.31 17.34 25.09
C GLN A 81 -5.61 17.62 26.57
N GLU A 82 -5.70 16.58 27.41
CA GLU A 82 -5.90 16.76 28.85
C GLU A 82 -4.80 17.62 29.49
N ARG A 83 -3.55 17.45 29.06
CA ARG A 83 -2.43 18.25 29.54
C ARG A 83 -2.54 19.71 29.09
N LYS A 84 -2.98 19.94 27.85
CA LYS A 84 -3.21 21.29 27.31
C LYS A 84 -4.30 22.01 28.10
N GLU A 85 -5.34 21.31 28.52
CA GLU A 85 -6.44 21.86 29.33
C GLU A 85 -6.02 22.13 30.78
N LYS A 86 -5.30 21.21 31.41
CA LYS A 86 -4.87 21.34 32.83
C LYS A 86 -3.69 22.28 33.03
N PHE A 87 -2.76 22.34 32.07
CA PHE A 87 -1.48 23.06 32.18
C PHE A 87 -1.12 23.75 30.85
N PRO A 88 -1.89 24.77 30.43
CA PRO A 88 -1.72 25.42 29.12
C PRO A 88 -0.33 26.07 28.96
N ASP A 89 0.18 26.75 29.99
CA ASP A 89 1.48 27.43 29.92
C ASP A 89 2.61 26.40 29.72
N SER A 90 2.64 25.35 30.54
CA SER A 90 3.62 24.26 30.40
C SER A 90 3.51 23.55 29.05
N TYR A 91 2.30 23.40 28.50
CA TYR A 91 2.09 22.80 27.19
C TYR A 91 2.70 23.65 26.07
N CYS A 92 2.49 24.98 26.13
CA CYS A 92 3.05 25.95 25.20
C CYS A 92 4.58 26.04 25.32
N ASP A 93 5.10 26.18 26.54
CA ASP A 93 6.54 26.31 26.81
C ASP A 93 7.35 25.09 26.38
N ALA A 94 6.74 23.90 26.45
CA ALA A 94 7.35 22.66 25.96
C ALA A 94 7.18 22.46 24.44
N TYR A 95 6.58 23.42 23.72
CA TYR A 95 6.35 23.38 22.27
C TYR A 95 5.64 22.11 21.80
N ILE A 96 4.74 21.55 22.63
CA ILE A 96 4.16 20.23 22.39
C ILE A 96 3.43 20.17 21.04
N GLY A 97 2.68 21.21 20.69
CA GLY A 97 1.97 21.28 19.40
C GLY A 97 2.90 21.14 18.19
N PHE A 98 4.13 21.68 18.26
CA PHE A 98 5.14 21.54 17.20
C PHE A 98 5.80 20.16 17.18
N CYS A 99 5.84 19.48 18.32
CA CYS A 99 6.45 18.16 18.45
C CYS A 99 5.51 17.01 18.06
N LEU A 100 4.18 17.22 18.09
CA LEU A 100 3.19 16.19 17.79
C LEU A 100 3.40 15.49 16.44
N PRO A 101 3.61 16.18 15.30
CA PRO A 101 3.84 15.51 14.02
C PRO A 101 5.07 14.60 14.06
N LYS A 102 6.15 15.04 14.73
CA LYS A 102 7.38 14.25 14.87
C LYS A 102 7.16 13.03 15.76
N LEU A 103 6.41 13.18 16.84
CA LEU A 103 6.09 12.11 17.78
C LEU A 103 5.21 11.03 17.15
N LEU A 104 4.22 11.44 16.35
CA LEU A 104 3.24 10.52 15.75
C LEU A 104 3.75 9.85 14.47
N ASN A 105 4.82 10.38 13.86
CA ASN A 105 5.36 9.88 12.59
C ASN A 105 5.63 8.35 12.56
N PRO A 106 6.22 7.70 13.59
CA PRO A 106 6.40 6.25 13.61
C PRO A 106 5.06 5.49 13.57
N LEU A 107 4.05 5.97 14.28
CA LEU A 107 2.73 5.34 14.34
C LEU A 107 2.01 5.44 13.00
N VAL A 108 2.05 6.62 12.38
CA VAL A 108 1.48 6.84 11.04
C VAL A 108 2.18 5.97 10.00
N ARG A 109 3.51 5.83 10.06
CA ARG A 109 4.25 4.95 9.16
C ARG A 109 3.81 3.51 9.26
N VAL A 110 3.60 3.00 10.46
CA VAL A 110 3.10 1.62 10.66
C VAL A 110 1.69 1.46 10.08
N GLN A 111 0.79 2.43 10.29
CA GLN A 111 -0.54 2.41 9.69
C GLN A 111 -0.52 2.42 8.16
N LEU A 112 0.50 3.03 7.55
CA LEU A 112 0.66 3.11 6.10
C LEU A 112 1.31 1.87 5.48
N ILE A 113 1.83 0.90 6.25
CA ILE A 113 2.46 -0.32 5.69
C ILE A 113 1.47 -1.11 4.83
N ASN A 114 0.21 -1.18 5.24
CA ASN A 114 -0.85 -1.86 4.48
C ASN A 114 -1.54 -0.95 3.45
N TRP A 115 -1.15 0.32 3.35
CA TRP A 115 -1.86 1.26 2.49
C TRP A 115 -1.35 1.17 1.05
N SER A 116 -2.25 0.85 0.12
CA SER A 116 -1.98 0.84 -1.32
C SER A 116 -3.06 1.64 -2.05
N PRO A 117 -2.71 2.71 -2.78
CA PRO A 117 -3.69 3.52 -3.53
C PRO A 117 -4.28 2.79 -4.74
N LEU A 118 -3.72 1.65 -5.12
CA LEU A 118 -4.15 0.83 -6.26
C LEU A 118 -4.98 -0.38 -5.83
N GLU A 119 -5.03 -0.67 -4.53
CA GLU A 119 -5.93 -1.68 -4.00
C GLU A 119 -7.33 -1.09 -3.97
N LEU A 120 -8.23 -1.66 -4.77
CA LEU A 120 -9.65 -1.35 -4.69
C LEU A 120 -10.13 -1.83 -3.31
N ASN A 121 -10.36 -0.90 -2.40
CA ASN A 121 -11.13 -1.17 -1.20
C ASN A 121 -12.54 -1.57 -1.68
N ASN A 122 -12.81 -2.87 -1.75
CA ASN A 122 -14.13 -3.42 -2.10
C ASN A 122 -15.18 -3.17 -1.01
N GLU A 123 -15.04 -2.11 -0.19
CA GLU A 123 -15.94 -1.75 0.91
C GLU A 123 -17.22 -1.02 0.44
N TRP A 124 -17.46 -0.96 -0.88
CA TRP A 124 -18.65 -0.35 -1.48
C TRP A 124 -19.52 -1.33 -2.30
N GLU A 125 -19.40 -2.64 -2.07
CA GLU A 125 -20.41 -3.66 -2.43
C GLU A 125 -21.15 -4.13 -1.18
#